data_AF-A0A3M1BP32-F1
#
_entry.id   AF-A0A3M1BP32-F1
#
_cell.length_a   1.000
_cell.length_b   1.000
_cell.length_c   1.000
_cell.angle_alpha   90.00
_cell.angle_beta   90.00
_cell.angle_gamma   90.00
#
_symmetry.space_group_name_H-M   'P 1'
#
loop_
_entity.id
_entity.type
_entity.pdbx_description
1 polymer ?
#
loop_
_entity_poly.entity_id
_entity_poly.type
_entity_poly.pdbx_seq_one_letter_code
_entity_poly.pdbx_strand_id
1 'polypeptide(L)'
;MLEKYELLKEYGGPLDLKGYDYRELERLAEEVRDYLIEVTARNGGHVAPGLGAVELTIALLRVFEAPKDTIVWDIGHQAYPWKILTDRKELFPTLRQYGGISGFLRREESPFDAFGAGHSSTSISAALGFRKAFDLLGEGDRYVVAVIGDGAMTAGMAFEALNNAGHLRPNRFI
;
A
#
# COMPACT_ATOMS: atom_id res chain seq x y z
N MET A 1 -12.88 8.36 -17.09
CA MET A 1 -11.44 8.61 -16.89
C MET A 1 -10.63 7.35 -17.18
N LEU A 2 -11.01 6.18 -16.64
CA LEU A 2 -10.30 4.92 -16.90
C LEU A 2 -10.22 4.48 -18.38
N GLU A 3 -11.18 4.87 -19.22
CA GLU A 3 -11.26 4.47 -20.65
C GLU A 3 -10.00 4.77 -21.50
N LYS A 4 -9.14 5.69 -21.07
CA LYS A 4 -7.91 6.05 -21.81
C LYS A 4 -6.67 5.27 -21.39
N TYR A 5 -6.79 4.44 -20.34
CA TYR A 5 -5.70 3.63 -19.78
C TYR A 5 -6.02 2.17 -20.05
N GLU A 6 -5.61 1.66 -21.22
CA GLU A 6 -6.04 0.35 -21.71
C GLU A 6 -5.65 -0.79 -20.76
N LEU A 7 -4.40 -0.82 -20.29
CA LEU A 7 -3.92 -1.90 -19.42
C LEU A 7 -4.48 -1.78 -18.01
N LEU A 8 -4.51 -0.57 -17.44
CA LEU A 8 -5.07 -0.31 -16.12
C LEU A 8 -6.58 -0.56 -16.08
N LYS A 9 -7.29 -0.35 -17.20
CA LYS A 9 -8.73 -0.66 -17.32
C LYS A 9 -8.96 -2.16 -17.23
N GLU A 10 -8.19 -2.96 -17.97
CA GLU A 10 -8.32 -4.42 -18.00
C GLU A 10 -7.71 -5.10 -16.76
N TYR A 11 -6.86 -4.41 -16.01
CA TYR A 11 -6.27 -4.90 -14.76
C TYR A 11 -7.37 -5.24 -13.73
N GLY A 12 -7.54 -6.54 -13.46
CA GLY A 12 -8.55 -7.09 -12.57
C GLY A 12 -8.12 -7.15 -11.11
N GLY A 13 -6.82 -7.14 -10.83
CA GLY A 13 -6.28 -7.08 -9.47
C GLY A 13 -4.89 -7.70 -9.31
N PRO A 14 -4.38 -7.82 -8.07
CA PRO A 14 -2.99 -8.20 -7.81
C PRO A 14 -2.53 -9.53 -8.42
N LEU A 15 -3.45 -10.48 -8.64
CA LEU A 15 -3.13 -11.77 -9.27
C LEU A 15 -2.62 -11.62 -10.70
N ASP A 16 -3.09 -10.61 -11.43
CA ASP A 16 -2.70 -10.37 -12.83
C ASP A 16 -1.22 -10.01 -12.94
N LEU A 17 -0.66 -9.33 -11.92
CA LEU A 17 0.76 -8.91 -11.90
C LEU A 17 1.74 -10.09 -11.98
N LYS A 18 1.32 -11.30 -11.55
CA LYS A 18 2.15 -12.50 -11.66
C LYS A 18 2.31 -12.96 -13.11
N GLY A 19 1.31 -12.68 -13.96
CA GLY A 19 1.31 -13.02 -15.39
C GLY A 19 1.98 -11.98 -16.28
N TYR A 20 2.08 -10.73 -15.83
CA TYR A 20 2.65 -9.65 -16.62
C TYR A 20 4.17 -9.78 -16.79
N ASP A 21 4.65 -9.51 -18.00
CA ASP A 21 6.06 -9.32 -18.29
C ASP A 21 6.55 -7.92 -17.83
N TYR A 22 7.85 -7.65 -17.93
CA TYR A 22 8.41 -6.38 -17.48
C TYR A 22 7.90 -5.16 -18.28
N ARG A 23 7.59 -5.33 -19.56
CA ARG A 23 7.08 -4.23 -20.39
C ARG A 23 5.62 -3.91 -20.02
N GLU A 24 4.84 -4.94 -19.74
CA GLU A 24 3.48 -4.78 -19.23
C GLU A 24 3.48 -4.10 -17.85
N LEU A 25 4.42 -4.44 -16.96
CA LEU A 25 4.56 -3.78 -15.66
C LEU A 25 5.01 -2.32 -15.79
N GLU A 26 5.94 -2.02 -16.69
CA GLU A 26 6.37 -0.65 -16.99
C GLU A 26 5.19 0.18 -17.53
N ARG A 27 4.43 -0.38 -18.49
CA ARG A 27 3.22 0.25 -19.03
C ARG A 27 2.16 0.47 -17.95
N LEU A 28 1.91 -0.52 -17.10
CA LEU A 28 0.97 -0.38 -15.99
C LEU A 28 1.40 0.74 -15.04
N ALA A 29 2.69 0.83 -14.73
CA ALA A 29 3.22 1.90 -13.89
C ALA A 29 3.00 3.30 -14.51
N GLU A 30 3.21 3.43 -15.82
CA GLU A 30 2.91 4.67 -16.56
C GLU A 30 1.44 5.04 -16.49
N GLU A 31 0.55 4.10 -16.80
CA GLU A 31 -0.90 4.34 -16.77
C GLU A 31 -1.40 4.68 -15.35
N VAL A 32 -0.85 4.06 -14.31
CA VAL A 32 -1.15 4.40 -12.90
C VAL A 32 -0.67 5.81 -12.55
N ARG A 33 0.54 6.21 -12.99
CA ARG A 33 1.05 7.57 -12.75
C ARG A 33 0.16 8.62 -13.41
N ASP A 34 -0.20 8.42 -14.66
CA ASP A 34 -1.06 9.36 -15.39
C ASP A 34 -2.46 9.44 -14.79
N TYR A 35 -3.03 8.30 -14.40
CA TYR A 35 -4.35 8.26 -13.74
C TYR A 35 -4.35 8.97 -12.39
N LEU A 36 -3.30 8.74 -11.59
CA LEU A 36 -3.10 9.42 -10.33
C LEU A 36 -3.03 10.94 -10.53
N ILE A 37 -2.22 11.41 -11.48
CA ILE A 37 -2.08 12.85 -11.79
C ILE A 37 -3.40 13.45 -12.23
N GLU A 38 -4.13 12.78 -13.14
CA GLU A 38 -5.40 13.30 -13.65
C GLU A 38 -6.44 13.48 -12.55
N VAL A 39 -6.59 12.50 -11.65
CA VAL A 39 -7.57 12.57 -10.56
C VAL A 39 -7.15 13.60 -9.53
N THR A 40 -5.88 13.60 -9.12
CA THR A 40 -5.38 14.54 -8.10
C THR A 40 -5.30 15.99 -8.59
N ALA A 41 -5.16 16.23 -9.90
CA ALA A 41 -5.29 17.56 -10.49
C ALA A 41 -6.68 18.18 -10.29
N ARG A 42 -7.72 17.35 -10.15
CA ARG A 42 -9.11 17.80 -9.92
C ARG A 42 -9.45 17.85 -8.43
N ASN A 43 -9.06 16.82 -7.68
CA ASN A 43 -9.50 16.61 -6.30
C ASN A 43 -8.52 17.15 -5.25
N GLY A 44 -7.29 17.46 -5.65
CA GLY A 44 -6.16 17.62 -4.74
C GLY A 44 -5.71 16.27 -4.13
N GLY A 45 -4.71 16.31 -3.27
CA GLY A 45 -4.16 15.13 -2.60
C GLY A 45 -2.64 15.05 -2.65
N HIS A 46 -2.10 13.93 -2.20
CA HIS A 46 -0.65 13.71 -2.09
C HIS A 46 -0.08 13.14 -3.40
N VAL A 47 0.30 14.03 -4.32
CA VAL A 47 0.77 13.62 -5.66
C VAL A 47 2.17 13.02 -5.60
N ALA A 48 3.16 13.80 -5.17
CA ALA A 48 4.57 13.41 -5.23
C ALA A 48 4.89 12.11 -4.44
N PRO A 49 4.40 11.90 -3.21
CA PRO A 49 4.63 10.64 -2.50
C PRO A 49 4.00 9.44 -3.21
N GLY A 50 2.81 9.60 -3.79
CA GLY A 50 2.14 8.56 -4.55
C GLY A 50 2.89 8.18 -5.82
N LEU A 51 3.40 9.17 -6.56
CA LEU A 51 4.19 8.94 -7.77
C LEU A 51 5.49 8.17 -7.47
N GLY A 52 6.16 8.48 -6.36
CA GLY A 52 7.39 7.79 -5.96
C GLY A 52 7.19 6.36 -5.44
N ALA A 53 5.95 5.92 -5.24
CA ALA A 53 5.62 4.61 -4.68
C ALA A 53 4.96 3.65 -5.69
N VAL A 54 4.83 4.03 -6.97
CA VAL A 54 4.13 3.22 -7.98
C VAL A 54 4.81 1.88 -8.20
N GLU A 55 6.10 1.87 -8.51
CA GLU A 55 6.85 0.65 -8.81
C GLU A 55 6.98 -0.23 -7.56
N LEU A 56 7.19 0.40 -6.39
CA LEU A 56 7.20 -0.31 -5.11
C LEU A 56 5.87 -1.00 -4.85
N THR A 57 4.74 -0.34 -5.12
CA THR A 57 3.41 -0.92 -4.96
C THR A 57 3.23 -2.13 -5.88
N ILE A 58 3.61 -2.01 -7.15
CA ILE A 58 3.54 -3.10 -8.12
C ILE A 58 4.41 -4.28 -7.65
N ALA A 59 5.64 -4.02 -7.20
CA ALA A 59 6.55 -5.05 -6.71
C ALA A 59 5.97 -5.76 -5.47
N LEU A 60 5.42 -5.01 -4.52
CA LEU A 60 4.79 -5.56 -3.32
C LEU A 60 3.61 -6.47 -3.67
N LEU A 61 2.69 -6.00 -4.54
CA LEU A 61 1.51 -6.77 -4.94
C LEU A 61 1.84 -7.97 -5.83
N ARG A 62 2.97 -7.94 -6.54
CA ARG A 62 3.44 -9.06 -7.37
C ARG A 62 4.12 -10.15 -6.54
N VAL A 63 4.87 -9.78 -5.50
CA VAL A 63 5.66 -10.70 -4.66
C VAL A 63 4.83 -11.26 -3.50
N PHE A 64 4.01 -10.43 -2.86
CA PHE A 64 3.23 -10.79 -1.68
C PHE A 64 1.75 -10.98 -2.01
N GLU A 65 1.08 -11.84 -1.27
CA GLU A 65 -0.33 -12.18 -1.49
C GLU A 65 -1.23 -11.35 -0.59
N ALA A 66 -1.31 -10.03 -0.79
CA ALA A 66 -2.26 -9.21 -0.03
C ALA A 66 -3.72 -9.61 -0.37
N PRO A 67 -4.66 -9.67 0.60
CA PRO A 67 -4.50 -9.33 2.03
C PRO A 67 -4.08 -10.51 2.94
N LYS A 68 -3.74 -11.68 2.38
CA LYS A 68 -3.18 -12.79 3.18
C LYS A 68 -1.84 -12.34 3.77
N ASP A 69 -0.92 -11.84 2.97
CA ASP A 69 0.24 -11.14 3.50
C ASP A 69 -0.17 -9.73 3.93
N THR A 70 0.37 -9.29 5.07
CA THR A 70 -0.01 -8.01 5.68
C THR A 70 0.98 -6.94 5.27
N ILE A 71 0.51 -5.90 4.56
CA ILE A 71 1.35 -4.76 4.16
C ILE A 71 0.83 -3.51 4.87
N VAL A 72 1.67 -2.93 5.72
CA VAL A 72 1.35 -1.76 6.54
C VAL A 72 2.08 -0.55 5.99
N TRP A 73 1.34 0.41 5.43
CA TRP A 73 1.90 1.67 4.95
C TRP A 73 1.87 2.73 6.07
N ASP A 74 3.03 3.29 6.40
CA ASP A 74 3.15 4.40 7.34
C ASP A 74 2.60 5.69 6.75
N ILE A 75 1.83 6.47 7.53
CA ILE A 75 1.06 7.66 7.10
C ILE A 75 -0.03 7.34 6.06
N GLY A 76 0.28 6.55 5.02
CA GLY A 76 -0.63 6.13 3.95
C GLY A 76 -0.81 7.15 2.83
N HIS A 77 -0.17 8.33 2.91
CA HIS A 77 -0.27 9.38 1.90
C HIS A 77 0.36 9.03 0.54
N GLN A 78 1.33 8.11 0.55
CA GLN A 78 2.00 7.55 -0.61
C GLN A 78 1.23 6.37 -1.25
N ALA A 79 0.17 5.90 -0.60
CA ALA A 79 -0.52 4.65 -0.96
C ALA A 79 -1.67 4.85 -1.96
N TYR A 80 -1.63 5.90 -2.80
CA TYR A 80 -2.59 6.05 -3.89
C TYR A 80 -2.48 4.96 -4.96
N PRO A 81 -1.27 4.57 -5.42
CA PRO A 81 -1.13 3.42 -6.31
C PRO A 81 -1.66 2.14 -5.67
N TRP A 82 -1.51 1.98 -4.34
CA TRP A 82 -2.07 0.84 -3.61
C TRP A 82 -3.59 0.79 -3.74
N LYS A 83 -4.29 1.91 -3.48
CA LYS A 83 -5.75 1.98 -3.68
C LYS A 83 -6.15 1.65 -5.12
N ILE A 84 -5.43 2.20 -6.10
CA ILE A 84 -5.69 1.96 -7.52
C ILE A 84 -5.52 0.48 -7.85
N LEU A 85 -4.45 -0.16 -7.40
CA LEU A 85 -4.06 -1.51 -7.82
C LEU A 85 -4.64 -2.65 -6.98
N THR A 86 -5.42 -2.37 -5.93
CA THR A 86 -6.07 -3.42 -5.14
C THR A 86 -7.51 -3.66 -5.58
N ASP A 87 -8.36 -2.66 -5.43
CA ASP A 87 -9.82 -2.82 -5.49
C ASP A 87 -10.59 -1.50 -5.67
N ARG A 88 -9.88 -0.38 -5.86
CA ARG A 88 -10.50 0.95 -5.86
C ARG A 88 -10.15 1.80 -7.08
N LYS A 89 -9.66 1.23 -8.19
CA LYS A 89 -9.38 2.03 -9.41
C LYS A 89 -10.62 2.80 -9.89
N GLU A 90 -11.79 2.17 -9.84
CA GLU A 90 -13.08 2.75 -10.26
C GLU A 90 -13.60 3.81 -9.27
N LEU A 91 -13.29 3.64 -7.98
CA LEU A 91 -13.67 4.57 -6.91
C LEU A 91 -12.68 5.72 -6.74
N PHE A 92 -11.46 5.58 -7.27
CA PHE A 92 -10.40 6.57 -7.15
C PHE A 92 -10.78 8.00 -7.57
N PRO A 93 -11.66 8.25 -8.56
CA PRO A 93 -12.15 9.58 -8.90
C PRO A 93 -12.88 10.31 -7.75
N THR A 94 -13.32 9.58 -6.72
CA THR A 94 -13.99 10.14 -5.53
C THR A 94 -13.01 10.50 -4.40
N LEU A 95 -11.70 10.34 -4.63
CA LEU A 95 -10.65 10.59 -3.65
C LEU A 95 -10.82 11.95 -2.96
N ARG A 96 -10.88 11.91 -1.61
CA ARG A 96 -11.02 13.08 -0.71
C ARG A 96 -12.29 13.90 -0.92
N GLN A 97 -13.25 13.41 -1.69
CA GLN A 97 -14.56 14.04 -1.85
C GLN A 97 -15.51 13.57 -0.74
N TYR A 98 -16.53 14.38 -0.43
CA TYR A 98 -17.57 13.99 0.52
C TYR A 98 -18.27 12.71 0.02
N GLY A 99 -18.37 11.71 0.90
CA GLY A 99 -18.92 10.39 0.55
C GLY A 99 -18.02 9.52 -0.34
N GLY A 100 -16.81 9.99 -0.67
CA GLY A 100 -15.82 9.26 -1.45
C GLY A 100 -14.76 8.56 -0.60
N ILE A 101 -13.74 8.02 -1.27
CA ILE A 101 -12.64 7.30 -0.60
C ILE A 101 -11.68 8.25 0.13
N SER A 102 -11.10 7.75 1.22
CA SER A 102 -10.17 8.46 2.08
C SER A 102 -8.89 8.85 1.36
N GLY A 103 -8.29 9.97 1.78
CA GLY A 103 -6.95 10.38 1.35
C GLY A 103 -5.80 9.57 1.95
N PHE A 104 -6.11 8.60 2.81
CA PHE A 104 -5.18 7.69 3.48
C PHE A 104 -5.76 6.26 3.46
N LEU A 105 -4.97 5.26 3.83
CA LEU A 105 -5.49 3.90 3.99
C LEU A 105 -6.44 3.81 5.19
N ARG A 106 -7.54 3.08 5.00
CA ARG A 106 -8.63 2.94 5.96
C ARG A 106 -9.17 1.52 5.94
N ARG A 107 -9.13 0.86 7.10
CA ARG A 107 -9.52 -0.56 7.27
C ARG A 107 -10.97 -0.84 6.87
N GLU A 108 -11.88 0.11 7.11
CA GLU A 108 -13.28 -0.05 6.73
C GLU A 108 -13.53 0.18 5.23
N GLU A 109 -12.55 0.72 4.49
CA GLU A 109 -12.68 1.00 3.06
C GLU A 109 -12.25 -0.19 2.19
N SER A 110 -11.31 -1.01 2.65
CA SER A 110 -10.77 -2.12 1.87
C SER A 110 -10.10 -3.18 2.76
N PRO A 111 -10.24 -4.48 2.45
CA PRO A 111 -9.50 -5.54 3.14
C PRO A 111 -7.98 -5.46 2.92
N PHE A 112 -7.52 -4.73 1.90
CA PHE A 112 -6.10 -4.50 1.63
C PHE A 112 -5.49 -3.43 2.54
N ASP A 113 -6.30 -2.62 3.21
CA ASP A 113 -5.82 -1.57 4.12
C ASP A 113 -5.64 -2.17 5.52
N ALA A 114 -4.52 -2.88 5.73
CA ALA A 114 -4.29 -3.68 6.93
C ALA A 114 -4.35 -2.88 8.25
N PHE A 115 -3.87 -1.64 8.24
CA PHE A 115 -3.82 -0.77 9.42
C PHE A 115 -4.34 0.62 9.10
N GLY A 116 -4.88 1.31 10.12
CA GLY A 116 -5.32 2.69 9.98
C GLY A 116 -4.12 3.63 9.82
N ALA A 117 -4.17 4.50 8.83
CA ALA A 117 -3.07 5.42 8.53
C ALA A 117 -3.41 6.88 8.91
N GLY A 118 -2.40 7.75 8.95
CA GLY A 118 -2.57 9.18 9.24
C GLY A 118 -1.37 9.76 10.00
N HIS A 119 -1.25 9.43 11.29
CA HIS A 119 -0.05 9.78 12.05
C HIS A 119 1.15 8.93 11.61
N SER A 120 2.33 9.53 11.61
CA SER A 120 3.56 8.88 11.18
C SER A 120 4.12 7.92 12.23
N SER A 121 5.04 7.08 11.79
CA SER A 121 5.94 6.25 12.61
C SER A 121 5.28 5.09 13.35
N THR A 122 4.05 4.75 12.96
CA THR A 122 3.22 3.73 13.62
C THR A 122 3.33 2.36 12.95
N SER A 123 3.79 2.30 11.69
CA SER A 123 3.76 1.10 10.84
C SER A 123 4.54 -0.07 11.40
N ILE A 124 5.79 0.14 11.83
CA ILE A 124 6.68 -0.94 12.30
C ILE A 124 6.10 -1.60 13.56
N SER A 125 5.62 -0.80 14.52
CA SER A 125 4.96 -1.32 15.73
C SER A 125 3.70 -2.12 15.41
N ALA A 126 2.85 -1.59 14.52
CA ALA A 126 1.62 -2.27 14.11
C ALA A 126 1.92 -3.59 13.38
N ALA A 127 2.86 -3.56 12.43
CA ALA A 127 3.33 -4.73 11.68
C ALA A 127 3.91 -5.80 12.63
N LEU A 128 4.72 -5.41 13.61
CA LEU A 128 5.26 -6.35 14.60
C LEU A 128 4.14 -7.02 15.42
N GLY A 129 3.08 -6.27 15.73
CA GLY A 129 1.87 -6.81 16.36
C GLY A 129 1.18 -7.86 15.49
N PHE A 130 0.94 -7.58 14.21
CA PHE A 130 0.37 -8.56 13.26
C PHE A 130 1.23 -9.81 13.17
N ARG A 131 2.55 -9.64 13.07
CA ARG A 131 3.51 -10.75 12.99
C ARG A 131 3.40 -11.64 14.22
N LYS A 132 3.39 -11.05 15.41
CA LYS A 132 3.27 -11.82 16.65
C LYS A 132 1.91 -12.52 16.76
N ALA A 133 0.83 -11.88 16.31
CA ALA A 133 -0.49 -12.48 16.28
C ALA A 133 -0.52 -13.73 15.37
N PHE A 134 0.04 -13.64 14.16
CA PHE A 134 0.13 -14.79 13.26
C PHE A 134 0.92 -15.95 13.85
N ASP A 135 2.04 -15.69 14.54
CA ASP A 135 2.79 -16.75 15.22
C ASP A 135 1.95 -17.45 16.30
N LEU A 136 1.15 -16.69 17.06
CA LEU A 136 0.29 -17.22 18.12
C LEU A 136 -0.93 -18.00 17.58
N LEU A 137 -1.41 -17.63 16.41
CA LEU A 137 -2.54 -18.29 15.74
C LEU A 137 -2.13 -19.50 14.90
N GLY A 138 -0.84 -19.81 14.81
CA GLY A 138 -0.33 -20.89 13.96
C GLY A 138 -0.24 -20.53 12.47
N GLU A 139 -0.33 -19.25 12.12
CA GLU A 139 -0.25 -18.68 10.77
C GLU A 139 1.16 -18.15 10.45
N GLY A 140 2.18 -18.90 10.90
CA GLY A 140 3.59 -18.53 10.82
C GLY A 140 4.16 -18.38 9.40
N ASP A 141 3.41 -18.77 8.36
CA ASP A 141 3.82 -18.75 6.96
C ASP A 141 3.55 -17.41 6.26
N ARG A 142 2.63 -16.60 6.78
CA ARG A 142 2.25 -15.28 6.23
C ARG A 142 3.42 -14.30 6.35
N TYR A 143 3.59 -13.39 5.40
CA TYR A 143 4.52 -12.26 5.53
C TYR A 143 3.84 -11.05 6.19
N VAL A 144 4.65 -10.25 6.88
CA VAL A 144 4.26 -8.90 7.30
C VAL A 144 5.33 -7.91 6.85
N VAL A 145 4.92 -6.86 6.14
CA VAL A 145 5.79 -5.83 5.57
C VAL A 145 5.38 -4.46 6.10
N ALA A 146 6.32 -3.69 6.63
CA ALA A 146 6.13 -2.29 7.00
C ALA A 146 6.78 -1.37 5.94
N VAL A 147 5.99 -0.52 5.30
CA VAL A 147 6.49 0.49 4.36
C VAL A 147 6.51 1.84 5.04
N ILE A 148 7.70 2.34 5.34
CA ILE A 148 7.92 3.58 6.09
C ILE A 148 8.81 4.55 5.30
N GLY A 149 8.42 5.82 5.27
CA GLY A 149 9.24 6.89 4.69
C GLY A 149 10.38 7.28 5.63
N ASP A 150 11.47 7.80 5.07
CA ASP A 150 12.65 8.28 5.82
C ASP A 150 12.29 9.38 6.83
N GLY A 151 11.39 10.30 6.48
CA GLY A 151 10.90 11.31 7.42
C GLY A 151 10.05 10.72 8.56
N ALA A 152 9.34 9.61 8.34
CA ALA A 152 8.58 8.93 9.39
C ALA A 152 9.49 8.07 10.29
N MET A 153 10.67 7.67 9.83
CA MET A 153 11.64 6.97 10.64
C MET A 153 12.21 7.81 11.78
N THR A 154 12.06 9.14 11.75
CA THR A 154 12.72 10.04 12.71
C THR A 154 12.03 10.09 14.08
N ALA A 155 10.81 9.59 14.23
CA ALA A 155 10.13 9.62 15.52
C ALA A 155 10.56 8.46 16.43
N GLY A 156 10.55 8.70 17.74
CA GLY A 156 10.94 7.70 18.75
C GLY A 156 10.18 6.38 18.62
N MET A 157 8.89 6.43 18.26
CA MET A 157 8.06 5.24 18.08
C MET A 157 8.64 4.26 17.05
N ALA A 158 9.23 4.74 15.95
CA ALA A 158 9.86 3.87 14.96
C ALA A 158 11.09 3.16 15.54
N PHE A 159 11.93 3.87 16.31
CA PHE A 159 13.11 3.30 16.95
C PHE A 159 12.77 2.33 18.09
N GLU A 160 11.72 2.61 18.87
CA GLU A 160 11.21 1.69 19.88
C GLU A 160 10.71 0.39 19.23
N ALA A 161 9.97 0.51 18.13
CA ALA A 161 9.49 -0.62 17.35
C ALA A 161 10.63 -1.48 16.80
N LEU A 162 11.66 -0.84 16.21
CA LEU A 162 12.84 -1.52 15.68
C LEU A 162 13.65 -2.21 16.78
N ASN A 163 13.83 -1.57 17.93
CA ASN A 163 14.48 -2.20 19.08
C ASN A 163 13.71 -3.44 19.55
N ASN A 164 12.38 -3.35 19.62
CA ASN A 164 11.53 -4.49 19.99
C ASN A 164 11.62 -5.62 18.93
N ALA A 165 11.55 -5.28 17.65
CA ALA A 165 11.72 -6.25 16.56
C ALA A 165 13.10 -6.93 16.62
N GLY A 166 14.17 -6.17 16.91
CA GLY A 166 15.53 -6.70 17.07
C GLY A 166 15.67 -7.66 18.25
N HIS A 167 14.91 -7.43 19.33
CA HIS A 167 14.85 -8.35 20.47
C HIS A 167 14.07 -9.63 20.14
N LEU A 168 12.89 -9.49 19.51
CA LEU A 168 12.00 -10.62 19.21
C LEU A 168 12.49 -11.48 18.03
N ARG A 169 13.24 -10.89 17.10
CA ARG A 169 13.74 -11.52 15.85
C ARG A 169 12.64 -12.27 15.09
N PRO A 170 11.54 -11.58 14.72
CA PRO A 170 10.45 -12.23 14.02
C PRO A 170 10.90 -12.77 12.64
N ASN A 171 10.41 -13.96 12.28
CA ASN A 171 10.59 -14.50 10.93
C ASN A 171 9.54 -13.89 9.97
N ARG A 172 9.84 -13.79 8.67
CA ARG A 172 8.92 -13.26 7.64
C ARG A 172 8.36 -11.86 7.96
N PHE A 173 9.21 -11.03 8.56
CA PHE A 173 8.97 -9.61 8.86
C PHE A 173 9.94 -8.76 8.06
N ILE A 174 9.42 -7.78 7.32
CA ILE A 174 10.18 -6.90 6.42
C ILE A 174 9.89 -5.45 6.80
#